data_AF-A0A495YIP2-F1
#
_entry.id   AF-A0A495YIP2-F1
#
_cell.length_a   1.000
_cell.length_b   1.000
_cell.length_c   1.000
_cell.angle_alpha   90.00
_cell.angle_beta   90.00
_cell.angle_gamma   90.00
#
_symmetry.space_group_name_H-M   'P 1'
#
loop_
_entity.id
_entity.type
_entity.pdbx_description
1 polymer ?
#
loop_
_entity_poly.entity_id
_entity_poly.type
_entity_poly.pdbx_seq_one_letter_code
_entity_poly.pdbx_strand_id
1 'polypeptide(L)'
;MSNTFTIRYELLTDTGLHTVVGEPVSVPNEVGAVFGLHAESALPDGHPDKWIVTHLASGVPAGTGASRILAIAHANRNLDQHRWRLRAMLDDAITARTELQVAMCQLAANQLAVFPPSGEQVR
;
A
#
# COMPACT_ATOMS: atom_id res chain seq x y z
N MET A 1 16.81 -23.52 1.35
CA MET A 1 15.38 -23.55 1.68
C MET A 1 15.02 -22.17 2.23
N SER A 2 14.50 -21.28 1.38
CA SER A 2 14.12 -19.93 1.81
C SER A 2 12.78 -20.05 2.52
N ASN A 3 12.77 -19.80 3.82
CA ASN A 3 11.54 -19.68 4.59
C ASN A 3 10.84 -18.41 4.09
N THR A 4 9.92 -18.54 3.14
CA THR A 4 9.23 -17.38 2.56
C THR A 4 8.26 -16.84 3.60
N PHE A 5 8.75 -15.93 4.44
CA PHE A 5 7.89 -15.15 5.33
C PHE A 5 6.92 -14.37 4.46
N THR A 6 5.63 -14.61 4.63
CA THR A 6 4.59 -13.82 3.99
C THR A 6 4.10 -12.75 4.97
N ILE A 7 3.79 -11.58 4.43
CA ILE A 7 3.21 -10.47 5.17
C ILE A 7 1.87 -10.09 4.56
N ARG A 8 0.94 -9.64 5.39
CA ARG A 8 -0.34 -9.07 4.96
C ARG A 8 -0.29 -7.58 5.22
N TYR A 9 -0.65 -6.80 4.21
CA TYR A 9 -0.67 -5.34 4.32
C TYR A 9 -1.76 -4.79 3.41
N GLU A 10 -2.12 -3.54 3.66
CA GLU A 10 -3.22 -2.89 2.98
C GLU A 10 -2.69 -1.84 2.01
N LEU A 11 -3.29 -1.83 0.83
CA LEU A 11 -3.13 -0.83 -0.20
C LEU A 11 -4.38 0.04 -0.20
N LEU A 12 -4.19 1.36 -0.27
CA LEU A 12 -5.31 2.25 -0.54
C LEU A 12 -5.42 2.43 -2.06
N THR A 13 -6.49 1.92 -2.64
CA THR A 13 -6.84 2.06 -4.05
C THR A 13 -7.98 3.06 -4.22
N ASP A 14 -8.28 3.40 -5.47
CA ASP A 14 -9.47 4.16 -5.86
C ASP A 14 -10.79 3.50 -5.41
N THR A 15 -10.78 2.17 -5.30
CA THR A 15 -11.91 1.33 -4.87
C THR A 15 -11.93 1.07 -3.36
N GLY A 16 -10.97 1.60 -2.60
CA GLY A 16 -10.91 1.51 -1.14
C GLY A 16 -9.69 0.75 -0.63
N LEU A 17 -9.81 0.15 0.55
CA LEU A 17 -8.69 -0.53 1.20
C LEU A 17 -8.63 -1.98 0.73
N HIS A 18 -7.55 -2.35 0.04
CA HIS A 18 -7.34 -3.70 -0.47
C HIS A 18 -6.24 -4.41 0.34
N THR A 19 -6.56 -5.54 0.96
CA THR A 19 -5.56 -6.36 1.65
C THR A 19 -4.82 -7.23 0.64
N VAL A 20 -3.51 -7.12 0.60
CA VAL A 20 -2.63 -7.97 -0.21
C VAL A 20 -1.78 -8.88 0.67
N VAL A 21 -1.47 -10.05 0.12
CA VAL A 21 -0.48 -10.96 0.70
C VAL A 21 0.76 -10.88 -0.16
N GLY A 22 1.89 -10.57 0.47
CA GLY A 22 3.16 -10.45 -0.20
C GLY A 22 4.28 -11.00 0.64
N GLU A 23 5.49 -10.61 0.28
CA GLU A 23 6.71 -10.95 1.00
C GLU A 23 7.43 -9.66 1.43
N PRO A 24 8.13 -9.67 2.57
CA PRO A 24 8.97 -8.56 2.96
C PRO A 24 10.16 -8.46 2.00
N VAL A 25 10.49 -7.24 1.59
CA VAL A 25 11.67 -6.99 0.77
C VAL A 25 12.51 -5.88 1.39
N SER A 26 13.83 -6.11 1.42
CA SER A 26 14.78 -5.09 1.84
C SER A 26 15.17 -4.25 0.63
N VAL A 27 14.76 -2.99 0.64
CA VAL A 27 15.21 -1.97 -0.31
C VAL A 27 16.07 -0.97 0.48
N PRO A 28 17.38 -0.86 0.21
CA PRO A 28 18.27 0.07 0.88
C PRO A 28 17.71 1.48 0.90
N ASN A 29 17.62 2.06 2.09
CA ASN A 29 17.20 3.44 2.31
C ASN A 29 17.76 3.94 3.65
N GLU A 30 18.04 5.23 3.75
CA GLU A 30 18.64 5.83 4.96
C GLU A 30 17.61 6.13 6.06
N VAL A 31 16.34 5.91 5.76
CA VAL A 31 15.22 6.37 6.56
C VAL A 31 14.59 5.24 7.37
N GLY A 32 15.03 3.99 7.21
CA GLY A 32 14.46 2.82 7.87
C GLY A 32 13.07 2.43 7.37
N ALA A 33 12.70 2.85 6.16
CA ALA A 33 11.46 2.47 5.51
C ALA A 33 11.44 0.97 5.19
N VAL A 34 10.26 0.36 5.36
CA VAL A 34 10.02 -1.07 5.16
C VAL A 34 9.08 -1.29 3.99
N PHE A 35 9.36 -2.33 3.21
CA PHE A 35 8.65 -2.59 1.95
C PHE A 35 8.13 -4.02 1.87
N GLY A 36 6.99 -4.16 1.22
CA GLY A 36 6.42 -5.44 0.80
C GLY A 36 6.42 -5.55 -0.72
N LEU A 37 6.52 -6.78 -1.22
CA LEU A 37 6.39 -7.10 -2.63
C LEU A 37 5.22 -8.06 -2.81
N HIS A 38 4.35 -7.78 -3.77
CA HIS A 38 3.28 -8.70 -4.16
C HIS A 38 3.14 -8.70 -5.69
N ALA A 39 2.41 -9.68 -6.20
CA ALA A 39 2.02 -9.74 -7.60
C ALA A 39 0.55 -9.29 -7.72
N GLU A 40 0.26 -8.43 -8.69
CA GLU A 40 -1.11 -8.08 -9.05
C GLU A 40 -1.78 -9.28 -9.73
N SER A 41 -2.83 -9.77 -9.09
CA SER A 41 -3.58 -10.96 -9.51
C SER A 41 -4.31 -10.76 -10.84
N ALA A 42 -4.77 -9.53 -11.10
CA ALA A 42 -5.54 -9.20 -12.31
C ALA A 42 -4.67 -9.08 -13.58
N LEU A 43 -3.36 -8.91 -13.42
CA LEU A 43 -2.45 -8.68 -14.54
C LEU A 43 -1.79 -9.99 -15.01
N PRO A 44 -1.61 -10.19 -16.32
CA PRO A 44 -0.90 -11.35 -16.83
C PRO A 44 0.59 -11.29 -16.50
N ASP A 45 1.25 -12.45 -16.48
CA ASP A 45 2.69 -12.53 -16.31
C ASP A 45 3.43 -11.77 -17.42
N GLY A 46 4.51 -11.05 -17.05
CA GLY A 46 5.25 -10.19 -17.97
C GLY A 46 4.65 -8.78 -18.16
N HIS A 47 3.46 -8.49 -17.61
CA HIS A 47 2.91 -7.13 -17.62
C HIS A 47 3.80 -6.17 -16.83
N PRO A 48 4.12 -4.95 -17.30
CA PRO A 48 5.04 -4.02 -16.63
C PRO A 48 4.67 -3.70 -15.17
N ASP A 49 3.39 -3.78 -14.82
CA ASP A 49 2.89 -3.55 -13.46
C ASP A 49 2.52 -4.82 -12.69
N LYS A 50 2.98 -6.00 -13.16
CA LYS A 50 2.66 -7.28 -12.53
C LYS A 50 3.17 -7.38 -11.10
N TRP A 51 4.40 -6.94 -10.85
CA TRP A 51 5.03 -6.99 -9.53
C TRP A 51 5.15 -5.61 -8.95
N ILE A 52 4.76 -5.43 -7.69
CA ILE A 52 4.66 -4.12 -7.05
C ILE A 52 5.36 -4.15 -5.68
N VAL A 53 6.40 -3.32 -5.54
CA VAL A 53 7.03 -3.01 -4.26
C VAL A 53 6.29 -1.84 -3.63
N THR A 54 5.85 -1.99 -2.39
CA THR A 54 5.01 -1.01 -1.67
C THR A 54 5.64 -0.66 -0.34
N HIS A 55 5.65 0.63 0.02
CA HIS A 55 5.99 1.06 1.37
C HIS A 55 4.89 0.67 2.35
N LEU A 56 5.21 -0.13 3.37
CA LEU A 56 4.17 -0.77 4.20
C LEU A 56 3.36 0.22 5.04
N ALA A 57 3.99 1.29 5.53
CA ALA A 57 3.29 2.27 6.39
C ALA A 57 2.32 3.14 5.59
N SER A 58 2.71 3.64 4.42
CA SER A 58 1.84 4.50 3.60
C SER A 58 0.98 3.76 2.58
N GLY A 59 1.34 2.52 2.22
CA GLY A 59 0.67 1.77 1.14
C GLY A 59 1.00 2.29 -0.27
N VAL A 60 1.95 3.23 -0.41
CA VAL A 60 2.33 3.82 -1.70
C VAL A 60 3.28 2.89 -2.47
N PRO A 61 3.07 2.70 -3.79
CA PRO A 61 4.00 1.93 -4.63
C PRO A 61 5.34 2.65 -4.75
N ALA A 62 6.41 1.94 -4.41
CA ALA A 62 7.79 2.39 -4.54
C ALA A 62 8.42 1.96 -5.88
N GLY A 63 7.93 0.88 -6.47
CA GLY A 63 8.37 0.43 -7.79
C GLY A 63 7.51 -0.69 -8.35
N THR A 64 7.36 -0.73 -9.67
CA THR A 64 6.67 -1.78 -10.42
C THR A 64 7.59 -2.48 -11.42
N GLY A 65 7.25 -3.70 -11.83
CA GLY A 65 7.98 -4.40 -12.89
C GLY A 65 7.28 -5.67 -13.41
N ALA A 66 7.67 -6.07 -14.62
CA ALA A 66 7.23 -7.32 -15.26
C ALA A 66 7.67 -8.59 -14.53
N SER A 67 8.66 -8.47 -13.67
CA SER A 67 9.14 -9.53 -12.80
C SER A 67 9.49 -8.99 -11.43
N ARG A 68 9.59 -9.90 -10.46
CA ARG A 68 10.06 -9.64 -9.10
C ARG A 68 11.34 -8.79 -9.08
N ILE A 69 12.33 -9.18 -9.88
CA ILE A 69 13.65 -8.53 -9.94
C ILE A 69 13.52 -7.12 -10.52
N LEU A 70 12.73 -6.96 -11.58
CA LEU A 70 12.54 -5.65 -12.20
C LEU A 70 11.82 -4.67 -11.29
N ALA A 71 10.82 -5.12 -10.54
CA ALA A 71 10.12 -4.28 -9.56
C ALA A 71 11.07 -3.80 -8.44
N ILE A 72 11.92 -4.70 -7.93
CA ILE A 72 12.93 -4.35 -6.92
C ILE A 72 13.98 -3.39 -7.49
N ALA A 73 14.47 -3.63 -8.70
CA ALA A 73 15.43 -2.74 -9.34
C ALA A 73 14.85 -1.34 -9.59
N HIS A 74 13.57 -1.28 -10.00
CA HIS A 74 12.85 -0.03 -10.15
C HIS A 74 12.69 0.70 -8.80
N ALA A 75 12.28 -0.01 -7.74
CA ALA A 75 12.17 0.57 -6.41
C ALA A 75 13.52 1.13 -5.91
N ASN A 76 14.62 0.40 -6.08
CA ASN A 76 15.96 0.88 -5.74
C ASN A 76 16.30 2.19 -6.47
N ARG A 77 16.07 2.24 -7.78
CA ARG A 77 16.32 3.44 -8.57
C ARG A 77 15.46 4.61 -8.12
N ASN A 78 14.17 4.36 -7.87
CA ASN A 78 13.24 5.39 -7.45
C ASN A 78 13.64 5.98 -6.09
N LEU A 79 13.98 5.12 -5.12
CA LEU A 79 14.43 5.55 -3.80
C LEU A 79 15.75 6.32 -3.86
N ASP A 80 16.70 5.89 -4.68
CA ASP A 80 17.99 6.58 -4.85
C ASP A 80 17.80 7.98 -5.49
N GLN A 81 16.97 8.08 -6.53
CA GLN A 81 16.62 9.36 -7.17
C GLN A 81 15.97 10.35 -6.20
N HIS A 82 15.21 9.84 -5.22
CA HIS A 82 14.45 10.64 -4.26
C HIS A 82 15.12 10.73 -2.88
N ARG A 83 16.35 10.21 -2.72
CA ARG A 83 17.01 10.01 -1.43
C ARG A 83 16.98 11.24 -0.51
N TRP A 84 17.27 12.42 -1.06
CA TRP A 84 17.32 13.68 -0.30
C TRP A 84 15.97 14.13 0.29
N ARG A 85 14.85 13.69 -0.30
CA ARG A 85 13.49 14.02 0.15
C ARG A 85 12.68 12.80 0.58
N LEU A 86 13.29 11.62 0.62
CA LEU A 86 12.58 10.37 0.83
C LEU A 86 11.82 10.37 2.16
N ARG A 87 12.45 10.85 3.24
CA ARG A 87 11.82 11.01 4.56
C ARG A 87 10.53 11.84 4.45
N ALA A 88 10.64 13.06 3.94
CA ALA A 88 9.50 13.98 3.80
C ALA A 88 8.39 13.38 2.93
N MET A 89 8.74 12.79 1.77
CA MET A 89 7.75 12.15 0.89
C MET A 89 7.01 10.99 1.57
N LEU A 90 7.70 10.17 2.36
CA LEU A 90 7.07 9.06 3.07
C LEU A 90 6.21 9.56 4.24
N ASP A 91 6.64 10.59 4.95
CA ASP A 91 5.88 11.21 6.04
C ASP A 91 4.60 11.88 5.49
N ASP A 92 4.69 12.59 4.36
CA ASP A 92 3.54 13.15 3.65
C ASP A 92 2.56 12.04 3.22
N ALA A 93 3.08 10.93 2.70
CA ALA A 93 2.26 9.81 2.29
C ALA A 93 1.56 9.10 3.48
N ILE A 94 2.23 8.98 4.63
CA ILE A 94 1.63 8.46 5.86
C ILE A 94 0.52 9.40 6.36
N THR A 95 0.76 10.71 6.30
CA THR A 95 -0.21 11.74 6.68
C THR A 95 -1.45 11.67 5.79
N ALA A 96 -1.25 11.65 4.47
CA ALA A 96 -2.34 11.53 3.49
C ALA A 96 -3.16 10.26 3.69
N ARG A 97 -2.52 9.11 3.95
CA ARG A 97 -3.24 7.86 4.27
C ARG A 97 -4.11 8.02 5.51
N THR A 98 -3.58 8.65 6.55
CA THR A 98 -4.29 8.88 7.81
C THR A 98 -5.52 9.76 7.61
N GLU A 99 -5.38 10.85 6.85
CA GLU A 99 -6.48 11.75 6.50
C GLU A 99 -7.57 11.03 5.71
N LEU A 100 -7.19 10.22 4.72
CA LEU A 100 -8.14 9.42 3.93
C LEU A 100 -8.89 8.41 4.81
N GLN A 101 -8.21 7.73 5.73
CA GLN A 101 -8.86 6.82 6.67
C GLN A 101 -9.87 7.54 7.57
N VAL A 102 -9.53 8.73 8.07
CA VAL A 102 -10.45 9.56 8.87
C VAL A 102 -11.67 9.96 8.04
N ALA A 103 -11.48 10.44 6.80
CA ALA A 103 -12.57 10.84 5.92
C ALA A 103 -13.51 9.67 5.59
N MET A 104 -12.96 8.47 5.34
CA MET A 104 -13.75 7.25 5.11
C MET A 104 -14.60 6.88 6.34
N CYS A 105 -14.02 6.95 7.55
CA CYS A 105 -14.76 6.70 8.79
C CYS A 105 -15.91 7.70 8.98
N GLN A 106 -15.67 8.99 8.72
CA GLN A 106 -16.71 10.02 8.80
C GLN A 106 -17.82 9.79 7.76
N LEU A 107 -17.46 9.41 6.54
CA LEU A 107 -18.43 9.08 5.50
C LEU A 107 -19.31 7.90 5.91
N ALA A 108 -18.72 6.83 6.45
CA ALA A 108 -19.46 5.67 6.94
C ALA A 108 -20.41 6.05 8.09
N ALA A 109 -19.96 6.88 9.04
CA ALA A 109 -20.79 7.38 10.14
C ALA A 109 -21.96 8.24 9.61
N ASN A 110 -21.71 9.12 8.63
CA ASN A 110 -22.75 9.92 8.00
C ASN A 110 -23.77 9.06 7.26
N GLN A 111 -23.34 8.01 6.56
CA GLN A 111 -24.25 7.07 5.90
C GLN A 111 -25.18 6.37 6.89
N LEU A 112 -24.65 5.94 8.04
CA LEU A 112 -25.45 5.32 9.11
C LEU A 112 -26.44 6.31 9.76
N ALA A 113 -26.06 7.60 9.87
CA ALA A 113 -26.96 8.63 10.40
C ALA A 113 -28.11 8.97 9.44
N VAL A 114 -27.86 8.92 8.12
CA VAL A 114 -28.87 9.19 7.09
C VAL A 114 -29.76 7.97 6.81
N PHE A 115 -29.20 6.76 6.92
CA PHE A 115 -29.90 5.49 6.74
C PHE A 115 -29.67 4.58 7.95
N PRO A 116 -30.31 4.85 9.10
CA PRO A 116 -30.18 3.99 10.25
C PRO A 116 -30.68 2.57 9.91
N PRO A 117 -30.02 1.51 10.41
CA PRO A 117 -30.48 0.16 10.16
C PRO A 117 -31.93 0.03 10.65
N SER A 118 -32.80 -0.38 9.74
CA SER A 118 -34.23 -0.61 9.98
C SER A 118 -34.40 -1.75 10.98
N GLY A 119 -34.29 -1.44 12.28
CA GLY A 119 -34.32 -2.46 13.34
C GLY A 119 -34.56 -1.93 14.75
N GLU A 120 -34.39 -0.63 15.02
CA GLU A 120 -34.64 -0.10 16.36
C GLU A 120 -36.02 0.59 16.43
N GLN A 121 -37.07 -0.24 16.46
CA GLN A 121 -38.35 0.23 17.00
C GLN A 121 -38.23 0.29 18.52
N VAL A 122 -38.26 1.52 19.00
CA VAL A 122 -38.50 1.96 20.38
C VAL A 122 -39.60 1.12 21.04
N ARG A 123 -39.31 0.59 22.23
CA ARG A 123 -40.30 0.31 23.27
C ARG A 123 -39.95 1.10 24.52
#